data_AF-A0A151JPA1-F1
#
_entry.id   AF-A0A151JPA1-F1
#
_cell.length_a   1.000
_cell.length_b   1.000
_cell.length_c   1.000
_cell.angle_alpha   90.00
_cell.angle_beta   90.00
_cell.angle_gamma   90.00
#
_symmetry.space_group_name_H-M   'P 1'
#
loop_
_entity.id
_entity.type
_entity.pdbx_description
1 polymer ?
#
loop_
_entity_poly.entity_id
_entity_poly.type
_entity_poly.pdbx_seq_one_letter_code
_entity_poly.pdbx_strand_id
1 'polypeptide(L)'
;MYLALCHPSDILDLSVEQLRYIPKVVLLRVYGDYIEHVWHKLPEHVKADSEVQTYRRCDEHYNQPWQRTHIDGPAPKIKDCSECRRRAAVC
;
A
#
# COMPACT_ATOMS: atom_id res chain seq x y z
N MET A 1 10.40 -20.97 -4.73
CA MET A 1 9.84 -20.17 -5.84
C MET A 1 10.70 -18.92 -5.98
N TYR A 2 11.17 -18.60 -7.18
CA TYR A 2 11.90 -17.36 -7.46
C TYR A 2 10.98 -16.43 -8.25
N LEU A 3 10.82 -15.19 -7.79
CA LEU A 3 10.05 -14.15 -8.48
C LEU A 3 11.04 -13.17 -9.10
N ALA A 4 11.05 -13.07 -10.43
CA ALA A 4 11.79 -12.03 -11.13
C ALA A 4 10.85 -10.83 -11.29
N LEU A 5 11.11 -9.77 -10.53
CA LEU A 5 10.38 -8.50 -10.60
C LEU A 5 11.35 -7.46 -11.16
N CYS A 6 11.06 -6.98 -12.37
CA CYS A 6 11.93 -6.07 -13.11
C CYS A 6 11.58 -4.60 -12.82
N HIS A 7 10.31 -4.33 -12.52
CA HIS A 7 9.82 -3.01 -12.17
C HIS A 7 9.00 -3.07 -10.87
N PRO A 8 9.03 -2.01 -10.03
CA PRO A 8 8.19 -1.95 -8.83
C PRO A 8 6.70 -2.21 -9.06
N SER A 9 6.17 -1.81 -10.22
CA SER A 9 4.76 -2.07 -10.59
C SER A 9 4.41 -3.54 -10.77
N ASP A 10 5.39 -4.42 -11.00
CA ASP A 10 5.15 -5.85 -11.22
C ASP A 10 4.51 -6.53 -9.99
N ILE A 11 4.59 -5.89 -8.81
CA ILE A 11 3.90 -6.35 -7.60
C ILE A 11 2.38 -6.39 -7.77
N LEU A 12 1.81 -5.56 -8.66
CA LEU A 12 0.36 -5.49 -8.90
C LEU A 12 -0.19 -6.81 -9.43
N ASP A 13 0.61 -7.53 -10.21
CA ASP A 13 0.23 -8.79 -10.87
C ASP A 13 0.44 -10.02 -9.99
N LEU A 14 1.05 -9.84 -8.80
CA LEU A 14 1.27 -10.95 -7.89
C LEU A 14 -0.04 -11.47 -7.29
N SER A 15 -0.09 -12.80 -7.10
CA SER A 15 -1.13 -13.48 -6.34
C SER A 15 -0.94 -13.31 -4.83
N VAL A 16 -1.98 -13.63 -4.06
CA VAL A 16 -1.93 -13.65 -2.59
C VAL A 16 -0.79 -14.56 -2.09
N GLU A 17 -0.63 -15.74 -2.70
CA GLU A 17 0.42 -16.68 -2.33
C GLU A 17 1.82 -16.14 -2.65
N GLN A 18 1.98 -15.44 -3.78
CA GLN A 18 3.26 -14.83 -4.13
C GLN A 18 3.63 -13.67 -3.19
N LEU A 19 2.67 -12.81 -2.87
CA LEU A 19 2.86 -11.68 -1.96
C LEU A 19 3.29 -12.12 -0.56
N ARG A 20 2.85 -13.30 -0.10
CA ARG A 20 3.24 -13.86 1.21
C ARG A 20 4.75 -14.06 1.34
N TYR A 21 5.47 -14.24 0.22
CA TYR A 21 6.92 -14.43 0.23
C TYR A 21 7.72 -13.13 0.17
N ILE A 22 7.08 -11.97 -0.04
CA ILE A 22 7.78 -10.67 -0.03
C ILE A 22 8.06 -10.27 1.41
N PRO A 23 9.33 -10.12 1.83
CA PRO A 23 9.64 -9.65 3.18
C PRO A 23 9.14 -8.21 3.40
N LYS A 24 8.66 -7.91 4.62
CA LYS A 24 8.18 -6.56 4.99
C LYS A 24 9.14 -5.45 4.58
N VAL A 25 10.44 -5.62 4.85
CA VAL A 25 11.48 -4.63 4.51
C VAL A 25 11.54 -4.32 3.01
N VAL A 26 11.36 -5.34 2.16
CA VAL A 26 11.33 -5.18 0.70
C VAL A 26 10.02 -4.52 0.28
N LEU A 27 8.89 -4.97 0.85
CA LEU A 27 7.57 -4.39 0.63
C LEU A 27 7.56 -2.88 0.88
N LEU A 28 8.10 -2.43 2.03
CA LEU A 28 8.11 -1.02 2.40
C LEU A 28 9.11 -0.19 1.58
N ARG A 29 10.31 -0.72 1.32
CA ARG A 29 11.38 0.07 0.66
C ARG A 29 11.26 0.13 -0.85
N VAL A 30 10.82 -0.95 -1.49
CA VAL A 30 10.78 -1.07 -2.96
C VAL A 30 9.38 -0.82 -3.48
N TYR A 31 8.37 -1.27 -2.75
CA TYR A 31 6.98 -1.32 -3.22
C TYR A 31 6.03 -0.42 -2.42
N GLY A 32 6.55 0.48 -1.58
CA GLY A 32 5.74 1.31 -0.69
C GLY A 32 4.59 2.02 -1.40
N ASP A 33 4.87 2.63 -2.55
CA ASP A 33 3.87 3.34 -3.37
C ASP A 33 2.78 2.43 -3.95
N TYR A 34 2.99 1.12 -3.96
CA TYR A 34 2.06 0.12 -4.49
C TYR A 34 1.29 -0.64 -3.39
N ILE A 35 1.65 -0.47 -2.11
CA ILE A 35 1.03 -1.20 -0.99
C ILE A 35 -0.49 -1.01 -0.94
N GLU A 36 -0.98 0.21 -1.17
CA GLU A 36 -2.42 0.48 -1.20
C GLU A 36 -3.13 -0.30 -2.31
N HIS A 37 -2.52 -0.40 -3.49
CA HIS A 37 -3.10 -1.08 -4.65
C HIS A 37 -3.20 -2.59 -4.46
N VAL A 38 -2.24 -3.20 -3.76
CA VAL A 38 -2.25 -4.64 -3.45
C VAL A 38 -2.84 -4.94 -2.07
N TRP A 39 -3.38 -3.94 -1.36
CA TRP A 39 -3.81 -4.06 0.03
C TRP A 39 -4.73 -5.26 0.25
N HIS A 40 -5.74 -5.44 -0.60
CA HIS A 40 -6.70 -6.53 -0.51
C HIS A 40 -6.06 -7.92 -0.61
N LYS A 41 -4.90 -8.04 -1.28
CA LYS A 41 -4.15 -9.28 -1.44
C LYS A 41 -3.15 -9.54 -0.31
N LEU A 42 -2.86 -8.55 0.54
CA LEU A 42 -1.88 -8.71 1.61
C LEU A 42 -2.39 -9.66 2.71
N PRO A 43 -1.51 -10.46 3.34
CA PRO A 43 -1.88 -11.25 4.51
C PRO A 43 -2.32 -10.37 5.69
N GLU A 44 -3.26 -10.86 6.50
CA GLU A 44 -3.81 -10.09 7.62
C GLU A 44 -2.76 -9.65 8.64
N HIS A 45 -1.77 -10.49 8.95
CA HIS A 45 -0.67 -10.12 9.85
C HIS A 45 0.20 -8.99 9.30
N VAL A 46 0.31 -8.86 7.97
CA VAL A 46 1.03 -7.74 7.32
C VAL A 46 0.17 -6.48 7.37
N LYS A 47 -1.15 -6.58 7.14
CA LYS A 47 -2.09 -5.46 7.27
C LYS A 47 -2.17 -4.92 8.71
N ALA A 48 -1.97 -5.79 9.70
CA ALA A 48 -1.94 -5.40 11.12
C ALA A 48 -0.67 -4.64 11.53
N ASP A 49 0.39 -4.66 10.71
CA ASP A 49 1.64 -3.96 10.98
C ASP A 49 1.46 -2.44 10.85
N SER A 50 1.91 -1.70 11.87
CA SER A 50 1.70 -0.25 11.95
C SER A 50 2.45 0.52 10.87
N GLU A 51 3.64 0.09 10.44
CA GLU A 51 4.38 0.74 9.35
C GLU A 51 3.66 0.54 8.02
N VAL A 52 3.16 -0.68 7.77
CA VAL A 52 2.41 -1.00 6.56
C VAL A 52 1.10 -0.21 6.49
N GLN A 53 0.42 -0.01 7.62
CA GLN A 53 -0.81 0.78 7.67
C GLN A 53 -0.62 2.24 7.23
N THR A 54 0.57 2.83 7.44
CA THR A 54 0.86 4.20 6.99
C THR A 54 0.81 4.40 5.48
N TYR A 55 0.75 3.32 4.70
CA TYR A 55 0.64 3.37 3.24
C TYR A 55 -0.79 3.35 2.73
N ARG A 56 -1.79 3.08 3.58
CA ARG A 56 -3.18 3.34 3.21
C ARG A 56 -3.45 4.83 3.23
N ARG A 57 -4.43 5.30 2.45
CA ARG A 57 -4.98 6.65 2.58
C ARG A 57 -5.67 6.84 3.93
N CYS A 58 -5.39 7.99 4.56
CA CYS A 58 -6.18 8.48 5.70
C CYS A 58 -7.52 9.03 5.21
N ASP A 59 -8.40 9.38 6.15
CA ASP A 59 -9.71 9.99 5.86
C ASP A 59 -9.63 11.20 4.92
N GLU A 60 -8.62 12.07 5.11
CA GLU A 60 -8.42 13.24 4.24
C GLU A 60 -8.09 12.86 2.80
N HIS A 61 -7.45 11.72 2.55
CA HIS A 61 -7.02 11.31 1.20
C HIS A 61 -7.86 10.18 0.61
N TYR A 62 -8.85 9.68 1.35
CA TYR A 62 -9.74 8.60 0.92
C TYR A 62 -10.83 9.10 -0.05
N ASN A 63 -11.03 8.37 -1.16
CA ASN A 63 -12.08 8.64 -2.16
C ASN A 63 -12.20 10.10 -2.65
N GLN A 64 -11.05 10.74 -2.92
CA GLN A 64 -11.01 12.11 -3.41
C GLN A 64 -11.66 12.27 -4.80
N PRO A 65 -12.25 13.44 -5.14
CA PRO A 65 -13.01 13.62 -6.38
C PRO A 65 -12.25 13.36 -7.68
N TRP A 66 -10.92 13.45 -7.67
CA TRP A 66 -10.06 13.16 -8.83
C TRP A 66 -9.67 11.67 -8.94
N GLN A 67 -10.00 10.85 -7.93
CA GLN A 67 -9.70 9.42 -7.96
C GLN A 67 -10.70 8.72 -8.88
N ARG A 68 -10.17 7.96 -9.85
CA ARG A 68 -10.99 7.25 -10.84
C ARG A 68 -11.71 6.02 -10.28
N THR A 69 -11.18 5.45 -9.21
CA THR A 69 -11.68 4.22 -8.59
C THR A 69 -12.12 4.52 -7.17
N HIS A 70 -13.40 4.31 -6.90
CA HIS A 70 -13.93 4.35 -5.54
C HIS A 70 -13.44 3.13 -4.76
N ILE A 71 -12.91 3.36 -3.56
CA ILE A 71 -12.56 2.30 -2.62
C ILE A 71 -13.77 2.06 -1.72
N ASP A 72 -14.24 0.83 -1.67
CA ASP A 72 -15.37 0.46 -0.82
C ASP A 72 -14.95 0.31 0.65
N GLY A 73 -15.91 0.56 1.54
CA GLY A 73 -15.73 0.47 2.98
C GLY A 73 -15.43 1.82 3.65
N PRO A 74 -15.30 1.84 4.99
CA PRO A 74 -15.02 3.07 5.71
C PRO A 74 -13.56 3.50 5.48
N ALA A 75 -13.35 4.82 5.50
CA ALA A 75 -12.02 5.38 5.50
C ALA A 75 -11.21 4.86 6.70
N PRO A 76 -9.93 4.53 6.52
CA PRO A 76 -9.07 4.09 7.61
C PRO A 76 -8.86 5.20 8.63
N LYS A 77 -8.99 4.88 9.92
CA LYS A 77 -8.70 5.79 11.03
C LYS A 77 -7.18 5.87 11.30
N ILE A 78 -6.42 6.24 10.29
CA ILE A 78 -4.96 6.42 10.37
C ILE A 78 -4.61 7.89 10.24
N LYS A 79 -3.53 8.30 10.89
CA LYS A 79 -2.88 9.60 10.71
C LYS A 79 -1.63 9.41 9.85
N ASP A 80 -1.15 10.50 9.25
CA ASP A 80 0.15 10.55 8.58
C ASP A 80 0.32 9.51 7.46
N CYS A 81 -0.66 9.43 6.55
CA CYS A 81 -0.55 8.53 5.41
C CYS A 81 0.62 8.90 4.48
N SER A 82 0.94 8.02 3.54
CA SER A 82 1.99 8.24 2.54
C SER A 82 1.80 9.57 1.78
N GLU A 83 0.56 9.93 1.42
CA GLU A 83 0.26 11.21 0.76
C GLU A 83 0.41 12.42 1.69
N CYS A 84 0.01 12.33 2.97
CA CYS A 84 0.31 13.36 3.98
C CYS A 84 1.82 13.63 4.05
N ARG A 85 2.62 12.55 4.14
CA ARG A 85 4.09 12.62 4.24
C ARG A 85 4.72 13.19 2.99
N ARG A 86 4.25 12.79 1.79
CA ARG A 86 4.73 13.35 0.52
C ARG A 86 4.46 14.85 0.45
N ARG A 87 3.25 15.31 0.81
CA ARG A 87 2.94 16.75 0.85
C ARG A 87 3.85 17.50 1.82
N ALA A 88 4.09 16.95 3.01
CA ALA A 88 4.96 17.58 4.00
C ALA A 88 6.43 17.66 3.58
N ALA A 89 6.91 16.73 2.75
CA ALA A 89 8.29 16.73 2.24
C ALA A 89 8.52 17.68 1.04
N VAL A 90 7.44 18.20 0.44
CA VAL A 90 7.49 19.10 -0.73
C VAL A 90 7.38 20.58 -0.30
N CYS A 91 7.02 20.84 0.96
CA CYS A 91 7.04 22.17 1.57
C CYS A 91 8.38 22.45 2.25
#